data_AF-E3ZNK8-F1
#
_entry.id   AF-E3ZNK8-F1
#
_cell.length_a   1.000
_cell.length_b   1.000
_cell.length_c   1.000
_cell.angle_alpha   90.00
_cell.angle_beta   90.00
_cell.angle_gamma   90.00
#
_symmetry.space_group_name_H-M   'P 1'
#
loop_
_entity.id
_entity.type
_entity.pdbx_description
1 polymer ?
#
loop_
_entity_poly.entity_id
_entity_poly.type
_entity_poly.pdbx_seq_one_letter_code
_entity_poly.pdbx_strand_id
1 'polypeptide(L)'
;MNKKWLVFAIIFLLTTIFFIPKAEAATDYGSKFFTNIALQNQNGEDTSNFKENSKVRVAYDFVITEPVVSGETMTLTIPEQLKLIN
;
A
#
# COMPACT_ATOMS: atom_id res chain seq x y z
N MET A 1 -45.60 25.71 -11.77
CA MET A 1 -44.13 25.59 -11.78
C MET A 1 -43.61 26.00 -13.15
N ASN A 2 -42.74 27.01 -13.23
CA ASN A 2 -42.30 27.58 -14.51
C ASN A 2 -41.37 26.61 -15.25
N LYS A 3 -41.68 26.22 -16.49
CA LYS A 3 -40.85 25.31 -17.32
C LYS A 3 -39.37 25.72 -17.38
N LYS A 4 -39.09 27.02 -17.36
CA LYS A 4 -37.73 27.56 -17.31
C LYS A 4 -36.95 27.11 -16.06
N TRP A 5 -37.60 27.10 -14.90
CA TRP A 5 -37.00 26.65 -13.64
C TRP A 5 -36.69 25.15 -13.64
N LEU A 6 -37.55 24.34 -14.26
CA LEU A 6 -37.32 22.90 -14.40
C LEU A 6 -36.09 22.61 -15.27
N VAL A 7 -35.90 23.36 -16.36
CA VAL A 7 -34.72 23.22 -17.23
C VAL A 7 -33.44 23.62 -16.50
N PHE A 8 -33.45 24.71 -15.71
CA PHE A 8 -32.29 25.09 -14.90
C PHE A 8 -31.93 24.03 -13.85
N ALA A 9 -32.92 23.42 -13.19
CA ALA A 9 -32.69 22.35 -12.24
C ALA A 9 -32.05 21.10 -12.89
N ILE A 10 -32.48 20.75 -14.11
CA ILE A 10 -31.91 19.61 -14.85
C ILE A 10 -30.46 19.89 -15.25
N ILE A 11 -30.16 21.10 -15.74
CA ILE A 11 -28.79 21.47 -16.12
C ILE A 11 -27.87 21.46 -14.90
N PHE A 12 -28.33 22.00 -13.76
CA PHE A 12 -27.56 21.99 -12.52
C PHE A 12 -27.34 20.55 -11.98
N LEU A 13 -28.33 19.67 -12.13
CA LEU A 13 -28.19 18.25 -11.76
C LEU A 13 -27.18 17.53 -12.67
N LEU A 14 -27.13 17.87 -13.96
CA LEU A 14 -26.19 17.25 -14.90
C LEU A 14 -24.75 17.70 -14.67
N THR A 15 -24.52 18.96 -14.24
CA THR A 15 -23.16 19.44 -13.97
C THR A 15 -22.55 18.83 -12.71
N THR A 16 -23.34 18.51 -11.67
CA THR A 16 -22.80 17.89 -10.45
C THR A 16 -22.29 16.46 -10.66
N ILE A 17 -22.82 15.74 -11.66
CA ILE A 17 -22.39 14.37 -11.98
C ILE A 17 -20.97 14.36 -12.58
N PHE A 18 -20.56 15.43 -13.29
CA PHE A 18 -19.21 15.55 -13.87
C PHE A 18 -18.13 15.95 -12.86
N PHE A 19 -18.51 16.46 -11.68
CA PHE A 19 -17.59 16.94 -10.65
C PHE A 19 -17.39 15.94 -9.50
N ILE A 20 -17.73 14.67 -9.68
CA ILE A 20 -17.42 13.65 -8.68
C ILE A 20 -15.90 13.43 -8.71
N PRO A 21 -15.15 13.78 -7.63
CA PRO A 21 -13.74 13.47 -7.57
C PRO A 21 -13.59 11.96 -7.71
N LYS A 22 -12.83 11.55 -8.73
CA LYS A 22 -12.52 10.14 -8.92
C LYS A 22 -11.68 9.73 -7.72
N ALA A 23 -12.26 8.91 -6.84
CA ALA A 23 -11.52 8.29 -5.76
C ALA A 23 -10.52 7.34 -6.41
N GLU A 24 -9.29 7.81 -6.57
CA GLU A 24 -8.18 6.98 -7.01
C GLU A 24 -7.89 6.01 -5.88
N ALA A 25 -7.95 4.71 -6.18
CA ALA A 25 -7.63 3.69 -5.20
C ALA A 25 -6.17 3.88 -4.79
N ALA A 26 -5.89 3.75 -3.50
CA ALA A 26 -4.51 3.74 -3.02
C ALA A 26 -3.71 2.67 -3.76
N THR A 27 -2.59 3.06 -4.35
CA THR A 27 -1.69 2.15 -5.05
C THR A 27 -1.00 1.24 -4.03
N ASP A 28 -0.94 -0.05 -4.32
CA ASP A 28 -0.03 -0.98 -3.65
C ASP A 28 1.21 -1.19 -4.53
N TYR A 29 2.35 -0.71 -4.04
CA TYR A 29 3.65 -0.85 -4.71
C TYR A 29 4.28 -2.24 -4.52
N GLY A 30 3.64 -3.14 -3.77
CA GLY A 30 4.10 -4.51 -3.58
C GLY A 30 5.52 -4.51 -3.01
N SER A 31 6.46 -5.18 -3.68
CA SER A 31 7.87 -5.23 -3.24
C SER A 31 8.80 -4.31 -4.02
N LYS A 32 8.26 -3.32 -4.76
CA LYS A 32 9.02 -2.52 -5.74
C LYS A 32 10.20 -1.73 -5.15
N PHE A 33 10.06 -1.19 -3.94
CA PHE A 33 11.07 -0.31 -3.34
C PHE A 33 12.08 -1.01 -2.46
N PHE A 34 11.94 -2.31 -2.18
CA PHE A 34 12.90 -3.03 -1.36
C PHE A 34 14.24 -3.18 -2.11
N THR A 35 15.31 -2.74 -1.47
CA THR A 35 16.67 -2.79 -2.03
C THR A 35 17.50 -3.90 -1.39
N ASN A 36 17.19 -4.27 -0.15
CA ASN A 36 17.81 -5.38 0.55
C ASN A 36 16.77 -6.08 1.42
N ILE A 37 16.82 -7.42 1.46
CA ILE A 37 16.01 -8.26 2.34
C ILE A 37 16.92 -9.34 2.89
N ALA A 38 17.13 -9.33 4.21
CA ALA A 38 17.99 -10.27 4.90
C ALA A 38 17.26 -10.94 6.07
N LEU A 39 17.57 -12.22 6.27
CA LEU A 39 17.17 -12.94 7.47
C LEU A 39 18.31 -12.86 8.49
N GLN A 40 17.97 -12.41 9.69
CA GLN A 40 18.91 -12.20 10.78
C GLN A 40 18.54 -13.05 11.98
N ASN A 41 19.56 -13.40 12.77
CA ASN A 41 19.34 -13.98 14.09
C ASN A 41 18.87 -12.91 15.09
N GLN A 42 18.64 -13.32 16.34
CA GLN A 42 18.23 -12.40 17.42
C GLN A 42 19.28 -11.32 17.74
N ASN A 43 20.54 -11.54 17.36
CA ASN A 43 21.63 -10.60 17.56
C ASN A 43 21.76 -9.59 16.42
N GLY A 44 20.97 -9.73 15.34
CA GLY A 44 21.05 -8.86 14.16
C GLY A 44 22.14 -9.27 13.17
N GLU A 45 22.68 -10.48 13.27
CA GLU A 45 23.65 -11.00 12.31
C GLU A 45 22.93 -11.76 11.20
N ASP A 46 23.33 -11.51 9.96
CA ASP A 46 22.81 -12.20 8.79
C ASP A 46 23.13 -13.69 8.88
N THR A 47 22.10 -14.53 8.75
CA THR A 47 22.27 -15.98 8.76
C THR A 47 21.18 -16.66 7.94
N SER A 48 21.52 -17.80 7.37
CA SER A 48 20.58 -18.68 6.67
C SER A 48 20.25 -19.94 7.45
N ASN A 49 20.93 -20.16 8.59
CA ASN A 49 20.74 -21.37 9.40
C ASN A 49 19.93 -21.04 10.65
N PHE A 50 18.66 -21.45 10.63
CA PHE A 50 17.73 -21.32 11.72
C PHE A 50 17.35 -22.70 12.23
N LYS A 51 17.49 -22.92 13.55
CA LYS A 51 16.96 -24.13 14.19
C LYS A 51 15.43 -24.04 14.27
N GLU A 52 14.79 -25.19 14.35
CA GLU A 52 13.36 -25.27 14.64
C GLU A 52 13.02 -24.45 15.90
N ASN A 53 12.01 -23.58 15.81
CA ASN A 53 11.59 -22.61 16.84
C ASN A 53 12.55 -21.42 17.11
N SER A 54 13.55 -21.19 16.27
CA SER A 54 14.37 -19.97 16.38
C SER A 54 13.55 -18.74 16.01
N LYS A 55 13.74 -17.64 16.76
CA LYS A 55 13.23 -16.33 16.31
C LYS A 55 14.12 -15.82 15.17
N VAL A 56 13.47 -15.43 14.08
CA VAL A 56 14.09 -14.84 12.91
C VAL A 56 13.72 -13.37 12.87
N ARG A 57 14.69 -12.49 12.62
CA ARG A 57 14.45 -11.09 12.29
C ARG A 57 14.47 -10.94 10.77
N VAL A 58 13.48 -10.26 10.22
CA VAL A 58 13.49 -9.89 8.80
C VAL A 58 13.93 -8.44 8.72
N ALA A 59 15.17 -8.22 8.27
CA ALA A 59 15.71 -6.89 8.06
C ALA A 59 15.51 -6.50 6.59
N TYR A 60 15.09 -5.27 6.35
CA TYR A 60 14.85 -4.76 5.00
C TYR A 60 15.24 -3.30 4.89
N ASP A 61 15.80 -2.94 3.74
CA ASP A 61 16.03 -1.57 3.32
C ASP A 61 15.10 -1.26 2.15
N PHE A 62 14.61 -0.03 2.09
CA PHE A 62 13.81 0.43 0.96
C PHE A 62 14.17 1.86 0.57
N VAL A 63 14.04 2.15 -0.73
CA VAL A 63 14.27 3.49 -1.28
C VAL A 63 13.12 3.82 -2.22
N ILE A 64 12.37 4.87 -1.88
CA ILE A 64 11.27 5.38 -2.71
C ILE A 64 11.86 6.29 -3.78
N THR A 65 11.88 5.83 -5.03
CA THR A 65 12.50 6.55 -6.16
C THR A 65 11.51 7.33 -7.01
N GLU A 66 10.20 7.21 -6.74
CA GLU A 66 9.14 7.88 -7.48
C GLU A 66 8.17 8.60 -6.52
N PRO A 67 7.42 9.62 -6.98
CA PRO A 67 6.43 10.28 -6.14
C PRO A 67 5.36 9.31 -5.64
N VAL A 68 5.10 9.34 -4.34
CA VAL A 68 4.03 8.58 -3.67
C VAL A 68 3.09 9.55 -2.95
N VAL A 69 1.84 9.15 -2.76
CA VAL A 69 0.81 9.91 -2.04
C VAL A 69 0.40 9.22 -0.75
N SER A 70 -0.14 10.00 0.19
CA SER A 70 -0.61 9.47 1.47
C SER A 70 -1.70 8.42 1.26
N GLY A 71 -1.54 7.27 1.90
CA GLY A 71 -2.48 6.14 1.85
C GLY A 71 -2.01 4.99 0.96
N GLU A 72 -0.99 5.19 0.14
CA GLU A 72 -0.36 4.12 -0.63
C GLU A 72 0.43 3.15 0.26
N THR A 73 0.56 1.92 -0.21
CA THR A 73 1.12 0.81 0.59
C THR A 73 2.26 0.11 -0.12
N MET A 74 3.05 -0.62 0.66
CA MET A 74 4.07 -1.55 0.21
C MET A 74 3.91 -2.85 0.98
N THR A 75 4.14 -3.98 0.32
CA THR A 75 3.91 -5.32 0.86
C THR A 75 5.20 -6.15 0.83
N LEU A 76 5.64 -6.60 2.01
CA LEU A 76 6.70 -7.59 2.17
C LEU A 76 6.07 -8.97 2.43
N THR A 77 6.24 -9.89 1.49
CA THR A 77 5.77 -11.28 1.68
C THR A 77 6.82 -12.07 2.46
N ILE A 78 6.43 -12.59 3.62
CA ILE A 78 7.26 -13.48 4.44
C ILE A 78 6.97 -14.93 4.02
N PRO A 79 7.99 -15.81 3.90
CA PRO A 79 7.80 -17.23 3.62
C PRO A 79 6.85 -17.91 4.62
N GLU A 80 5.99 -18.81 4.17
CA GLU A 80 4.99 -19.52 5.01
C GLU A 80 5.60 -20.32 6.16
N GLN A 81 6.88 -20.72 6.03
CA GLN A 81 7.61 -21.41 7.08
C GLN A 81 7.86 -20.53 8.31
N LEU A 82 7.80 -19.21 8.14
CA LEU A 82 7.94 -18.24 9.21
C LEU A 82 6.55 -17.78 9.65
N LYS A 83 6.28 -17.95 10.95
CA LYS A 83 5.09 -17.38 11.58
C LYS A 83 5.48 -16.05 12.20
N LEU A 84 4.70 -15.01 11.91
CA LEU A 84 4.82 -13.76 12.65
C LEU A 84 4.42 -14.01 14.10
N ILE A 85 5.37 -13.79 15.01
CA ILE A 85 5.12 -13.85 16.45
C ILE A 85 5.11 -12.39 16.93
N ASN A 86 3.94 -11.93 17.38
CA ASN A 86 3.71 -10.57 17.88
C ASN A 86 4.08 -10.46 19.36
#